data_AF-A0A1X7SJA5-F1
#
_entry.id   AF-A0A1X7SJA5-F1
#
_cell.length_a   1.000
_cell.length_b   1.000
_cell.length_c   1.000
_cell.angle_alpha   90.00
_cell.angle_beta   90.00
_cell.angle_gamma   90.00
#
_symmetry.space_group_name_H-M   'P 1'
#
loop_
_entity.id
_entity.type
_entity.pdbx_description
1 polymer ?
#
loop_
_entity_poly.entity_id
_entity_poly.type
_entity_poly.pdbx_seq_one_letter_code
_entity_poly.pdbx_strand_id
1 'polypeptide(L)' 'DEGYLLRIFLAAIDHNSHLGRKQAVNEFGEPKSHRTYRKRTKRWDVIPVLEKKSYSYIEPLICQLLLSI' A
#
# COMPACT_ATOMS: atom_id res chain seq x y z
N ASP A 1 -23.62 3.14 -11.33
CA ASP A 1 -22.98 1.90 -11.78
C ASP A 1 -22.34 1.23 -10.57
N GLU A 2 -22.85 0.06 -10.16
CA GLU A 2 -22.44 -0.62 -8.91
C GLU A 2 -20.95 -0.99 -8.92
N GLY A 3 -20.40 -1.34 -10.09
CA GLY A 3 -18.98 -1.66 -10.25
C GLY A 3 -18.05 -0.49 -9.94
N TYR A 4 -18.50 0.76 -10.14
CA TYR A 4 -17.72 1.94 -9.77
C TYR A 4 -17.59 2.09 -8.25
N LEU A 5 -18.70 1.92 -7.51
CA LEU A 5 -18.70 2.02 -6.05
C LEU A 5 -17.87 0.91 -5.42
N LEU A 6 -17.97 -0.33 -5.92
CA LEU A 6 -17.16 -1.45 -5.46
C LEU A 6 -15.65 -1.18 -5.61
N ARG A 7 -15.23 -0.58 -6.73
CA ARG A 7 -13.82 -0.20 -6.93
C ARG A 7 -13.36 0.84 -5.90
N ILE A 8 -14.21 1.79 -5.54
CA ILE A 8 -13.89 2.78 -4.49
C ILE A 8 -13.71 2.10 -3.15
N PHE A 9 -14.63 1.21 -2.76
CA PHE A 9 -14.53 0.49 -1.48
C PHE A 9 -13.30 -0.40 -1.42
N LEU A 10 -13.00 -1.15 -2.49
CA LEU A 10 -11.78 -1.96 -2.56
C LEU A 10 -10.51 -1.11 -2.45
N ALA A 11 -10.47 0.06 -3.11
CA ALA A 11 -9.34 0.97 -3.00
C ALA A 11 -9.19 1.55 -1.58
N ALA A 12 -10.29 1.87 -0.91
CA ALA A 12 -10.28 2.34 0.47
C ALA A 12 -9.78 1.26 1.44
N ILE A 13 -10.23 0.01 1.27
CA ILE A 13 -9.76 -1.11 2.09
C ILE A 13 -8.27 -1.37 1.83
N ASP A 14 -7.82 -1.45 0.58
CA ASP A 14 -6.40 -1.60 0.26
C ASP A 14 -5.56 -0.47 0.88
N HIS A 15 -6.01 0.77 0.80
CA HIS A 15 -5.31 1.88 1.43
C HIS A 15 -5.19 1.68 2.94
N ASN A 16 -6.31 1.40 3.60
CA ASN A 16 -6.37 1.26 5.05
C ASN A 16 -5.53 0.10 5.57
N SER A 17 -5.55 -1.05 4.88
CA SER A 17 -4.74 -2.22 5.23
C SER A 17 -3.24 -2.01 5.05
N HIS A 18 -2.84 -1.01 4.27
CA HIS A 18 -1.43 -0.66 4.05
C HIS A 18 -1.02 0.66 4.72
N LEU A 19 -1.88 1.26 5.55
CA LEU A 19 -1.52 2.37 6.42
C LEU A 19 -0.48 1.89 7.43
N GLY A 20 0.61 2.65 7.58
CA GLY A 20 1.66 2.33 8.56
C GLY A 20 2.72 1.32 8.11
N ARG A 21 2.79 0.98 6.81
CA ARG A 21 3.94 0.22 6.28
C ARG A 21 5.25 0.90 6.67
N LYS A 22 6.18 0.14 7.22
CA LYS A 22 7.51 0.62 7.61
C LYS A 22 8.41 0.75 6.39
N GLN A 23 9.53 1.43 6.59
CA GLN A 23 10.58 1.48 5.58
C GLN A 23 11.22 0.09 5.43
N ALA A 24 11.34 -0.37 4.19
CA ALA A 24 12.02 -1.61 3.86
C ALA A 24 13.50 -1.51 4.25
N VAL A 25 14.04 -2.61 4.75
CA VAL A 25 15.46 -2.76 5.07
C VAL A 25 16.18 -3.61 4.02
N ASN A 26 17.49 -3.42 3.89
CA ASN A 26 18.35 -4.28 3.08
C ASN A 26 18.75 -5.55 3.86
N GLU A 27 19.56 -6.41 3.23
CA GLU A 27 20.07 -7.66 3.83
C GLU A 27 20.94 -7.41 5.08
N PHE A 28 21.49 -6.20 5.22
CA PHE A 28 22.29 -5.76 6.36
C PHE A 28 21.46 -5.04 7.44
N GLY A 29 20.13 -4.93 7.26
CA GLY A 29 19.23 -4.26 8.20
C GLY A 29 19.16 -2.73 8.04
N GLU A 30 19.79 -2.16 7.02
CA GLU A 30 19.81 -0.70 6.79
C GLU A 30 18.59 -0.23 6.00
N PRO A 31 18.07 0.98 6.28
CA PRO A 31 16.87 1.51 5.63
C PRO A 31 17.09 1.79 4.13
N LYS A 32 16.24 1.20 3.29
CA LYS A 32 16.27 1.38 1.84
C LYS A 32 15.56 2.66 1.43
N SER A 33 16.18 3.45 0.56
CA SER A 33 15.60 4.67 0.00
C SER A 33 15.87 4.75 -1.50
N HIS A 34 15.12 5.60 -2.19
CA HIS A 34 15.37 5.93 -3.59
C HIS A 34 15.33 7.44 -3.81
N ARG A 35 16.01 7.90 -4.86
CA ARG A 35 15.96 9.30 -5.27
C ARG A 35 14.79 9.55 -6.22
N THR A 36 14.16 10.70 -6.07
CA THR A 36 13.13 11.18 -7.00
C THR A 36 13.36 12.64 -7.32
N TYR A 37 13.25 12.98 -8.60
CA TYR A 37 13.37 14.35 -9.07
C TYR A 37 12.01 15.04 -9.08
N ARG A 38 11.86 16.13 -8.33
CA ARG A 38 10.65 16.96 -8.34
C ARG A 38 10.71 17.96 -9.49
N LYS A 39 9.90 17.73 -10.53
CA LYS A 39 9.81 18.63 -11.70
C LYS A 39 9.44 20.07 -11.32
N ARG A 40 8.53 20.25 -10.35
CA ARG A 40 8.06 21.57 -9.91
C ARG A 40 9.15 22.42 -9.28
N THR A 41 9.95 21.84 -8.39
CA THR A 41 10.97 22.56 -7.60
C THR A 41 12.38 22.39 -8.15
N LYS A 42 12.57 21.54 -9.16
CA LYS A 42 13.85 21.19 -9.79
C LYS A 42 14.90 20.66 -8.80
N ARG A 43 14.46 19.86 -7.82
CA ARG A 43 15.31 19.30 -6.76
C ARG A 43 15.22 17.79 -6.72
N TRP A 44 16.29 17.17 -6.24
CA TRP A 44 16.35 15.75 -5.91
C TRP A 44 16.00 15.56 -4.44
N ASP A 45 15.05 14.67 -4.19
CA ASP A 45 14.68 14.26 -2.84
C ASP A 45 14.96 12.76 -2.65
N VAL A 46 15.21 12.39 -1.40
CA VAL A 46 15.34 10.99 -0.98
C VAL A 46 14.01 10.56 -0.37
N ILE A 47 13.43 9.48 -0.89
CA ILE A 47 12.14 8.93 -0.44
C ILE A 47 12.38 7.52 0.12
N PRO A 48 11.81 7.19 1.30
CA PRO A 48 11.91 5.85 1.85
C PRO A 48 11.17 4.84 0.96
N VAL A 49 11.80 3.69 0.69
CA VAL A 49 11.11 2.56 0.08
C VAL A 49 10.34 1.86 1.18
N LEU A 50 9.03 1.74 1.07
CA LEU A 50 8.22 1.01 2.04
C LEU A 50 8.31 -0.51 1.82
N GLU A 51 8.01 -1.27 2.87
CA GLU A 51 7.87 -2.72 2.81
C GLU A 51 6.89 -3.17 1.72
N LYS A 52 7.13 -4.38 1.20
CA LYS A 52 6.27 -5.00 0.19
C LYS A 52 4.85 -5.15 0.76
N LYS A 53 3.85 -4.82 -0.06
CA LYS A 53 2.44 -5.02 0.29
C LYS A 53 2.16 -6.48 0.64
N SER A 54 1.42 -6.70 1.72
CA SER A 54 0.88 -8.00 2.11
C SER A 54 -0.64 -7.95 2.01
N TYR A 55 -1.23 -9.04 1.52
CA TYR A 55 -2.67 -9.11 1.24
C TYR A 55 -3.40 -10.02 2.23
N SER A 56 -2.93 -10.08 3.48
CA SER A 56 -3.51 -10.92 4.53
C SER A 56 -4.97 -10.58 4.87
N TYR A 57 -5.41 -9.36 4.54
CA TYR A 57 -6.79 -8.91 4.73
C TYR A 57 -7.77 -9.45 3.67
N ILE A 58 -7.30 -10.05 2.58
CA ILE A 58 -8.18 -10.60 1.53
C ILE A 58 -8.92 -11.85 2.03
N GLU A 59 -8.24 -12.75 2.72
CA GLU A 59 -8.84 -13.97 3.26
C GLU A 59 -10.03 -13.71 4.19
N PRO A 60 -9.93 -12.87 5.24
CA PRO A 60 -11.07 -12.56 6.10
C PRO A 60 -12.19 -11.84 5.36
N LEU A 61 -11.88 -11.01 4.35
CA LEU A 61 -12.89 -10.37 3.49
C LEU A 61 -13.71 -11.40 2.71
N ILE A 62 -13.05 -12.40 2.12
CA ILE A 62 -13.73 -13.48 1.39
C ILE A 62 -14.57 -14.32 2.36
N CYS A 63 -14.04 -14.66 3.53
CA CYS A 63 -14.79 -15.40 4.55
C CYS A 63 -16.05 -14.63 4.98
N GLN A 64 -15.96 -13.32 5.22
CA GLN A 64 -17.12 -12.50 5.56
C GLN A 64 -18.16 -12.47 4.46
N LEU A 65 -17.74 -12.35 3.19
CA LEU A 65 -18.65 -12.38 2.06
C LEU A 65 -19.40 -13.72 2.00
N LEU A 66 -18.69 -14.83 2.11
CA LEU A 66 -19.26 -16.18 2.02
C LEU A 66 -20.15 -16.54 3.21
N LEU A 67 -19.89 -15.98 4.40
CA LEU A 67 -20.72 -16.19 5.61
C LEU A 67 -21.93 -15.23 5.69
N SER A 68 -21.97 -14.21 4.82
CA SER A 68 -23.08 -13.25 4.72
C SER A 68 -24.15 -13.66 3.69
N ILE A 69 -23.95 -14.80 3.03
CA ILE A 69 -24.85 -15.44 2.06
C ILE A 69 -25.52 -16.63 2.76
#